data_AF-A0A9P5BWX4-F1
#
_entry.id   AF-A0A9P5BWX4-F1
#
_cell.length_a   1.000
_cell.length_b   1.000
_cell.length_c   1.000
_cell.angle_alpha   90.00
_cell.angle_beta   90.00
_cell.angle_gamma   90.00
#
_symmetry.space_group_name_H-M   'P 1'
#
loop_
_entity.id
_entity.type
_entity.pdbx_description
1 polymer ?
#
loop_
_entity_poly.entity_id
_entity_poly.type
_entity_poly.pdbx_seq_one_letter_code
_entity_poly.pdbx_strand_id
1 'polypeptide(L)'
;MPVITSPQPVYPIIDLSQRYLDLDVPTDLVPIETFSLNMIYSIACHVIPNSAKRQDARNLWQSSGKQAHYQANCLKYRNLASKFYDKAMDHVEAATLEPTIDTLRAVLLMAINSLFDPKSGNIGQQIALAARMAYSLQATAEQEGSTPSNTEMLRNMHMTIFSIENEIASTLDRPATFPEPVGADMKLPAEYMCSLFRLQHRFRNGDAKTKANMKKLLPRLDEKAELLPVIRIALHSTVLLLDPSWGSAWYVLEAVVSLGGTYTFLTPHWVYRAGTIIIQNMPEIYEANVIQLYSNTVHVLELSSWKWPSSAALNASLADLMAHMKSKYRPNWADKLRLGDVRI
;
A
#
# COMPACT_ATOMS: atom_id res chain seq x y z
N MET A 1 -13.49 18.15 6.16
CA MET A 1 -13.39 16.70 5.88
C MET A 1 -12.20 16.32 4.98
N PRO A 2 -10.94 16.42 5.42
CA PRO A 2 -9.78 15.92 4.65
C PRO A 2 -9.36 14.47 5.02
N VAL A 3 -10.09 13.80 5.93
CA VAL A 3 -9.69 12.52 6.55
C VAL A 3 -10.09 11.30 5.70
N ILE A 4 -11.17 11.42 4.92
CA ILE A 4 -11.77 10.31 4.12
C ILE A 4 -11.08 10.15 2.75
N THR A 5 -10.25 11.11 2.33
CA THR A 5 -9.71 11.18 0.95
C THR A 5 -8.60 10.18 0.64
N SER A 6 -8.04 9.47 1.62
CA SER A 6 -6.75 8.80 1.42
C SER A 6 -6.79 7.31 1.03
N PRO A 7 -7.71 6.47 1.53
CA PRO A 7 -7.90 5.12 1.00
C PRO A 7 -9.12 5.00 0.06
N GLN A 8 -10.15 5.83 0.23
CA GLN A 8 -11.44 5.66 -0.48
C GLN A 8 -11.34 5.64 -2.01
N PRO A 9 -10.47 6.43 -2.69
CA PRO A 9 -10.35 6.35 -4.14
C PRO A 9 -9.90 4.97 -4.65
N VAL A 10 -9.15 4.23 -3.83
CA VAL A 10 -8.56 2.92 -4.18
C VAL A 10 -9.23 1.74 -3.49
N TYR A 11 -9.90 1.96 -2.36
CA TYR A 11 -10.72 0.99 -1.63
C TYR A 11 -12.12 1.60 -1.35
N PRO A 12 -13.02 1.64 -2.35
CA PRO A 12 -14.28 2.38 -2.27
C PRO A 12 -15.36 1.59 -1.50
N ILE A 13 -15.08 1.30 -0.23
CA ILE A 13 -15.95 0.49 0.65
C ILE A 13 -16.80 1.33 1.58
N ILE A 14 -16.50 2.63 1.70
CA ILE A 14 -17.26 3.55 2.56
C ILE A 14 -18.43 4.10 1.76
N ASP A 15 -19.63 4.01 2.32
CA ASP A 15 -20.78 4.78 1.84
C ASP A 15 -20.70 6.19 2.41
N LEU A 16 -20.54 7.18 1.52
CA LEU A 16 -20.37 8.58 1.91
C LEU A 16 -21.66 9.25 2.39
N SER A 17 -22.81 8.60 2.22
CA SER A 17 -24.11 9.10 2.69
C SER A 17 -24.40 8.78 4.17
N GLN A 18 -23.47 8.09 4.84
CA GLN A 18 -23.64 7.66 6.22
C GLN A 18 -23.54 8.83 7.20
N ARG A 19 -24.52 8.95 8.10
CA ARG A 19 -24.64 10.07 9.06
C ARG A 19 -23.44 10.25 9.99
N TYR A 20 -22.73 9.16 10.31
CA TYR A 20 -21.55 9.23 11.18
C TYR A 20 -20.34 9.87 10.48
N LEU A 21 -20.43 10.11 9.17
CA LEU A 21 -19.42 10.82 8.40
C LEU A 21 -19.69 12.32 8.30
N ASP A 22 -20.86 12.82 8.71
CA ASP A 22 -21.21 14.23 8.62
C ASP A 22 -20.27 15.13 9.45
N LEU A 23 -20.24 16.44 9.11
CA LEU A 23 -19.44 17.42 9.85
C LEU A 23 -19.84 17.49 11.32
N ASP A 24 -21.15 17.44 11.57
CA ASP A 24 -21.73 17.41 12.91
C ASP A 24 -22.14 15.97 13.24
N VAL A 25 -21.15 15.18 13.67
CA VAL A 25 -21.34 13.76 13.99
C VAL A 25 -22.39 13.61 15.10
N PRO A 26 -23.45 12.81 14.90
CA PRO A 26 -24.46 12.58 15.92
C PRO A 26 -23.87 12.00 17.22
N THR A 27 -24.46 12.33 18.36
CA THR A 27 -24.01 11.82 19.67
C THR A 27 -24.54 10.43 19.99
N ASP A 28 -25.54 9.96 19.26
CA ASP A 28 -26.30 8.72 19.48
C ASP A 28 -25.92 7.63 18.47
N LEU A 29 -24.63 7.49 18.17
CA LEU A 29 -24.14 6.46 17.25
C LEU A 29 -24.39 5.05 17.80
N VAL A 30 -24.92 4.16 16.97
CA VAL A 30 -25.01 2.75 17.32
C VAL A 30 -23.61 2.09 17.28
N PRO A 31 -23.41 0.90 17.88
CA PRO A 31 -22.09 0.30 18.00
C PRO A 31 -21.35 0.13 16.66
N ILE A 32 -22.03 -0.28 15.59
CA ILE A 32 -21.41 -0.47 14.27
C ILE A 32 -20.99 0.85 13.60
N GLU A 33 -21.72 1.94 13.83
CA GLU A 33 -21.36 3.28 13.36
C GLU A 33 -20.16 3.80 14.13
N THR A 34 -20.15 3.61 15.45
CA THR A 34 -19.03 3.97 16.32
C THR A 34 -17.77 3.20 15.92
N PHE A 35 -17.89 1.89 15.69
CA PHE A 35 -16.81 1.05 15.16
C PHE A 35 -16.26 1.64 13.85
N SER A 36 -17.14 1.86 12.88
CA SER A 36 -16.77 2.28 11.52
C SER A 36 -16.07 3.65 11.53
N LEU A 37 -16.64 4.62 12.24
CA LEU A 37 -16.07 5.97 12.35
C LEU A 37 -14.66 5.94 12.97
N ASN A 38 -14.49 5.24 14.09
CA ASN A 38 -13.20 5.17 14.76
C ASN A 38 -12.17 4.40 13.91
N MET A 39 -12.57 3.34 13.22
CA MET A 39 -11.65 2.64 12.31
C MET A 39 -11.22 3.51 11.13
N ILE A 40 -12.14 4.29 10.55
CA ILE A 40 -11.82 5.27 9.48
C ILE A 40 -10.81 6.31 10.00
N TYR A 41 -11.00 6.82 11.21
CA TYR A 41 -10.05 7.76 11.83
C TYR A 41 -8.69 7.12 12.11
N SER A 42 -8.66 5.86 12.56
CA SER A 42 -7.41 5.11 12.73
C SER A 42 -6.63 5.01 11.42
N ILE A 43 -7.27 4.53 10.36
CA ILE A 43 -6.66 4.40 9.03
C ILE A 43 -6.15 5.76 8.54
N ALA A 44 -6.97 6.81 8.66
CA ALA A 44 -6.56 8.13 8.19
C ALA A 44 -5.37 8.70 8.96
N CYS A 45 -5.25 8.44 10.26
CA CYS A 45 -4.09 8.80 11.06
C CYS A 45 -2.80 8.12 10.55
N HIS A 46 -2.89 6.95 9.93
CA HIS A 46 -1.74 6.32 9.29
C HIS A 46 -1.35 6.98 7.95
N VAL A 47 -2.28 7.66 7.28
CA VAL A 47 -2.03 8.22 5.94
C VAL A 47 -1.71 9.72 5.94
N ILE A 48 -2.38 10.51 6.79
CA ILE A 48 -2.21 11.98 6.88
C ILE A 48 -0.76 12.45 7.04
N PRO A 49 0.09 11.83 7.88
CA PRO A 49 1.49 12.25 8.04
C PRO A 49 2.27 12.25 6.73
N ASN A 50 1.87 11.42 5.77
CA ASN A 50 2.53 11.28 4.48
C ASN A 50 1.86 12.11 3.37
N SER A 51 0.61 12.56 3.56
CA SER A 51 -0.20 13.26 2.55
C SER A 51 -0.42 14.75 2.84
N ALA A 52 -0.09 15.25 4.04
CA ALA A 52 -0.23 16.66 4.37
C ALA A 52 0.75 17.54 3.54
N LYS A 53 0.15 18.39 2.69
CA LYS A 53 0.78 19.34 1.76
C LYS A 53 2.03 20.04 2.32
N ARG A 54 3.15 19.95 1.60
CA ARG A 54 4.17 21.01 1.56
C ARG A 54 3.52 22.23 0.90
N GLN A 55 3.12 23.23 1.68
CA GLN A 55 2.52 24.47 1.16
C GLN A 55 3.56 25.50 0.66
N ASP A 56 4.86 25.22 0.75
CA ASP A 56 5.89 26.14 0.30
C ASP A 56 6.75 25.57 -0.83
N ALA A 57 6.49 26.05 -2.05
CA ALA A 57 7.30 25.81 -3.24
C ALA A 57 8.72 26.43 -3.18
N ARG A 58 9.02 27.23 -2.15
CA ARG A 58 10.33 27.89 -1.95
C ARG A 58 11.28 27.13 -1.02
N ASN A 59 10.81 26.07 -0.37
CA ASN A 59 11.63 25.29 0.55
C ASN A 59 12.32 24.13 -0.18
N LEU A 60 13.34 24.50 -0.96
CA LEU A 60 14.38 23.60 -1.43
C LEU A 60 14.89 22.72 -0.27
N TRP A 61 15.22 21.47 -0.61
CA TRP A 61 15.72 20.43 0.27
C TRP A 61 16.81 20.97 1.21
N GLN A 62 16.55 21.05 2.52
CA GLN A 62 17.53 21.38 3.56
C GLN A 62 17.62 20.21 4.55
N SER A 63 18.82 19.71 4.79
CA SER A 63 19.10 18.33 5.19
C SER A 63 19.13 18.03 6.69
N SER A 64 19.06 18.99 7.61
CA SER A 64 19.41 18.69 9.02
C SER A 64 18.30 18.81 10.08
N GLY A 65 17.15 19.43 9.79
CA GLY A 65 16.10 19.69 10.80
C GLY A 65 14.70 19.10 10.54
N LYS A 66 14.41 18.66 9.31
CA LYS A 66 13.04 18.27 8.90
C LYS A 66 12.70 16.81 9.20
N GLN A 67 13.68 15.92 9.31
CA GLN A 67 13.45 14.50 9.63
C GLN A 67 12.89 14.34 11.04
N ALA A 68 13.41 15.07 12.03
CA ALA A 68 12.90 15.07 13.40
C ALA A 68 11.46 15.62 13.51
N HIS A 69 11.11 16.66 12.75
CA HIS A 69 9.74 17.21 12.74
C HIS A 69 8.74 16.28 12.03
N TYR A 70 9.14 15.70 10.89
CA TYR A 70 8.35 14.66 10.21
C TYR A 70 8.15 13.44 11.11
N GLN A 71 9.21 13.00 11.80
CA GLN A 71 9.18 11.92 12.78
C GLN A 71 8.23 12.22 13.94
N ALA A 72 8.30 13.42 14.54
CA ALA A 72 7.43 13.81 15.65
C ALA A 72 5.95 13.80 15.24
N ASN A 73 5.63 14.26 14.02
CA ASN A 73 4.28 14.19 13.49
C ASN A 73 3.83 12.75 13.23
N CYS A 74 4.67 11.92 12.60
CA CYS A 74 4.36 10.51 12.40
C CYS A 74 4.07 9.79 13.73
N LEU A 75 4.86 10.04 14.78
CA LEU A 75 4.63 9.47 16.11
C LEU A 75 3.32 9.97 16.73
N LYS A 76 3.03 11.27 16.65
CA LYS A 76 1.78 11.85 17.15
C LYS A 76 0.56 11.19 16.51
N TYR A 77 0.55 11.07 15.19
CA TYR A 77 -0.57 10.47 14.48
C TYR A 77 -0.66 8.96 14.68
N ARG A 78 0.47 8.24 14.88
CA ARG A 78 0.43 6.82 15.27
C ARG A 78 -0.26 6.63 16.62
N ASN A 79 0.05 7.46 17.61
CA ASN A 79 -0.61 7.41 18.92
C ASN A 79 -2.12 7.69 18.81
N LEU A 80 -2.52 8.62 17.93
CA LEU A 80 -3.94 8.86 17.64
C LEU A 80 -4.59 7.66 16.95
N ALA A 81 -3.90 7.05 15.99
CA ALA A 81 -4.39 5.86 15.30
C ALA A 81 -4.69 4.74 16.29
N SER A 82 -3.76 4.44 17.21
CA SER A 82 -3.97 3.43 18.26
C SER A 82 -5.18 3.75 19.14
N LYS A 83 -5.34 5.00 19.58
CA LYS A 83 -6.51 5.38 20.40
C LYS A 83 -7.85 5.17 19.69
N PHE A 84 -7.92 5.53 18.41
CA PHE A 84 -9.12 5.31 17.62
C PHE A 84 -9.33 3.82 17.34
N TYR A 85 -8.27 3.07 17.06
CA TYR A 85 -8.33 1.62 16.88
C TYR A 85 -8.87 0.93 18.14
N ASP A 86 -8.33 1.23 19.32
CA ASP A 86 -8.76 0.65 20.59
C ASP A 86 -10.26 0.91 20.83
N LYS A 87 -10.70 2.17 20.62
CA LYS A 87 -12.11 2.54 20.73
C LYS A 87 -13.01 1.83 19.71
N ALA A 88 -12.50 1.55 18.50
CA ALA A 88 -13.24 0.74 17.54
C ALA A 88 -13.36 -0.70 18.03
N MET A 89 -12.29 -1.27 18.58
CA MET A 89 -12.27 -2.67 19.06
C MET A 89 -13.24 -2.92 20.23
N ASP A 90 -13.55 -1.91 21.04
CA ASP A 90 -14.60 -2.00 22.07
C ASP A 90 -15.99 -2.37 21.50
N HIS A 91 -16.20 -2.14 20.20
CA HIS A 91 -17.47 -2.40 19.51
C HIS A 91 -17.39 -3.51 18.45
N VAL A 92 -16.27 -4.25 18.37
CA VAL A 92 -16.04 -5.23 17.30
C VAL A 92 -17.07 -6.37 17.29
N GLU A 93 -17.45 -6.87 18.46
CA GLU A 93 -18.41 -7.97 18.59
C GLU A 93 -19.78 -7.56 18.01
N ALA A 94 -20.28 -6.38 18.42
CA ALA A 94 -21.51 -5.82 17.90
C ALA A 94 -21.43 -5.52 16.39
N ALA A 95 -20.29 -5.01 15.92
CA ALA A 95 -20.07 -4.69 14.51
C ALA A 95 -19.88 -5.93 13.61
N THR A 96 -19.70 -7.12 14.20
CA THR A 96 -19.48 -8.38 13.47
C THR A 96 -20.54 -9.45 13.74
N LEU A 97 -21.63 -9.07 14.40
CA LEU A 97 -22.67 -9.99 14.85
C LEU A 97 -23.49 -10.58 13.70
N GLU A 98 -23.93 -9.75 12.76
CA GLU A 98 -24.83 -10.17 11.67
C GLU A 98 -24.11 -10.17 10.32
N PRO A 99 -24.42 -11.10 9.39
CA PRO A 99 -23.77 -11.16 8.08
C PRO A 99 -24.36 -10.13 7.11
N THR A 100 -24.14 -8.84 7.36
CA THR A 100 -24.64 -7.72 6.53
C THR A 100 -23.52 -7.04 5.72
N ILE A 101 -23.89 -6.15 4.79
CA ILE A 101 -22.93 -5.29 4.07
C ILE A 101 -22.13 -4.42 5.04
N ASP A 102 -22.75 -3.95 6.12
CA ASP A 102 -22.08 -3.12 7.13
C ASP A 102 -21.03 -3.93 7.90
N THR A 103 -21.34 -5.20 8.21
CA THR A 103 -20.35 -6.10 8.81
C THR A 103 -19.21 -6.40 7.85
N LEU A 104 -19.48 -6.64 6.56
CA LEU A 104 -18.42 -6.81 5.57
C LEU A 104 -17.54 -5.55 5.49
N ARG A 105 -18.14 -4.36 5.54
CA ARG A 105 -17.41 -3.09 5.61
C ARG A 105 -16.54 -3.02 6.87
N ALA A 106 -17.07 -3.40 8.02
CA ALA A 106 -16.32 -3.43 9.28
C ALA A 106 -15.10 -4.35 9.19
N VAL A 107 -15.26 -5.55 8.65
CA VAL A 107 -14.16 -6.51 8.43
C VAL A 107 -13.12 -5.96 7.44
N LEU A 108 -13.55 -5.30 6.37
CA LEU A 108 -12.64 -4.70 5.39
C LEU A 108 -11.89 -3.49 5.95
N LEU A 109 -12.52 -2.66 6.78
CA LEU A 109 -11.85 -1.58 7.48
C LEU A 109 -10.77 -2.13 8.42
N MET A 110 -11.02 -3.25 9.12
CA MET A 110 -9.98 -3.93 9.88
C MET A 110 -8.83 -4.43 8.99
N ALA A 111 -9.13 -5.05 7.85
CA ALA A 111 -8.13 -5.54 6.91
C ALA A 111 -7.24 -4.39 6.37
N ILE A 112 -7.85 -3.27 6.00
CA ILE A 112 -7.14 -2.06 5.55
C ILE A 112 -6.29 -1.47 6.68
N ASN A 113 -6.80 -1.40 7.91
CA ASN A 113 -6.01 -0.94 9.05
C ASN A 113 -4.79 -1.83 9.29
N SER A 114 -4.93 -3.15 9.13
CA SER A 114 -3.83 -4.12 9.26
C SER A 114 -2.73 -3.95 8.19
N LEU A 115 -3.00 -3.29 7.06
CA LEU A 115 -1.93 -2.91 6.11
C LEU A 115 -0.96 -1.88 6.71
N PHE A 116 -1.42 -1.12 7.70
CA PHE A 116 -0.64 -0.12 8.40
C PHE A 116 -0.09 -0.63 9.72
N ASP A 117 -0.89 -1.38 10.47
CA ASP A 117 -0.52 -1.98 11.74
C ASP A 117 -0.76 -3.50 11.73
N PRO A 118 0.15 -4.28 11.12
CA PRO A 118 -0.01 -5.73 11.02
C PRO A 118 0.16 -6.44 12.37
N LYS A 119 0.60 -5.75 13.43
CA LYS A 119 0.78 -6.35 14.77
C LYS A 119 -0.56 -6.47 15.49
N SER A 120 -1.41 -5.45 15.35
CA SER A 120 -2.70 -5.38 16.04
C SER A 120 -3.79 -6.18 15.33
N GLY A 121 -3.62 -6.53 14.06
CA GLY A 121 -4.62 -7.29 13.29
C GLY A 121 -4.06 -8.50 12.55
N ASN A 122 -4.89 -9.54 12.41
CA ASN A 122 -4.57 -10.69 11.58
C ASN A 122 -5.15 -10.50 10.17
N ILE A 123 -4.38 -9.84 9.31
CA ILE A 123 -4.83 -9.51 7.95
C ILE A 123 -5.25 -10.74 7.13
N GLY A 124 -4.58 -11.89 7.31
CA GLY A 124 -4.93 -13.12 6.61
C GLY A 124 -6.29 -13.66 7.02
N GLN A 125 -6.59 -13.68 8.33
CA GLN A 125 -7.90 -14.09 8.83
C GLN A 125 -9.01 -13.11 8.44
N GLN A 126 -8.73 -11.80 8.49
CA GLN A 126 -9.69 -10.76 8.12
C GLN A 126 -10.05 -10.84 6.63
N ILE A 127 -9.08 -11.02 5.74
CA ILE A 127 -9.34 -11.21 4.30
C ILE A 127 -10.12 -12.50 4.05
N ALA A 128 -9.75 -13.60 4.70
CA ALA A 128 -10.46 -14.87 4.54
C ALA A 128 -11.92 -14.78 5.02
N LEU A 129 -12.17 -14.06 6.11
CA LEU A 129 -13.53 -13.77 6.60
C LEU A 129 -14.29 -12.90 5.61
N ALA A 130 -13.69 -11.78 5.16
CA ALA A 130 -14.29 -10.88 4.19
C ALA A 130 -14.65 -11.60 2.88
N ALA A 131 -13.76 -12.45 2.38
CA ALA A 131 -14.01 -13.28 1.19
C ALA A 131 -15.25 -14.16 1.35
N ARG A 132 -15.33 -14.95 2.45
CA ARG A 132 -16.50 -15.81 2.73
C ARG A 132 -17.79 -15.01 2.85
N MET A 133 -17.74 -13.87 3.56
CA MET A 133 -18.90 -12.99 3.71
C MET A 133 -19.35 -12.39 2.38
N ALA A 134 -18.42 -11.90 1.56
CA ALA A 134 -18.72 -11.34 0.25
C ALA A 134 -19.42 -12.36 -0.65
N TYR A 135 -18.96 -13.62 -0.66
CA TYR A 135 -19.63 -14.69 -1.39
C TYR A 135 -21.05 -14.95 -0.89
N SER A 136 -21.24 -15.06 0.43
CA SER A 136 -22.56 -15.30 1.01
C SER A 136 -23.54 -14.17 0.68
N LEU A 137 -23.08 -12.92 0.78
CA LEU A 137 -23.87 -11.73 0.47
C LEU A 137 -24.20 -11.64 -1.02
N GLN A 138 -23.24 -11.96 -1.90
CA GLN A 138 -23.47 -11.99 -3.35
C GLN A 138 -24.48 -13.06 -3.74
N ALA A 139 -24.37 -14.28 -3.19
CA ALA A 139 -25.33 -15.35 -3.43
C ALA A 139 -26.75 -14.98 -2.95
N THR A 140 -26.86 -14.32 -1.79
CA THR A 140 -28.15 -13.84 -1.26
C THR A 140 -28.73 -12.75 -2.16
N ALA A 141 -27.91 -11.79 -2.59
CA ALA A 141 -28.31 -10.71 -3.50
C ALA A 141 -28.79 -11.23 -4.88
N GLU A 142 -28.21 -12.31 -5.39
CA GLU A 142 -28.64 -12.97 -6.62
C GLU A 142 -29.99 -13.69 -6.47
N GLN A 143 -30.26 -14.28 -5.30
CA GLN A 143 -31.49 -15.02 -5.02
C GLN A 143 -32.68 -14.12 -4.66
N GLU A 144 -32.46 -13.14 -3.79
CA GLU A 144 -33.52 -12.31 -3.22
C GLU A 144 -33.70 -10.98 -3.97
N GLY A 145 -32.76 -10.65 -4.86
CA GLY A 145 -32.67 -9.35 -5.49
C GLY A 145 -31.99 -8.32 -4.59
N SER A 146 -31.22 -7.42 -5.19
CA SER A 146 -30.48 -6.38 -4.48
C SER A 146 -30.71 -5.03 -5.14
N THR A 147 -30.69 -3.97 -4.32
CA THR A 147 -30.74 -2.60 -4.85
C THR A 147 -29.50 -2.33 -5.70
N PRO A 148 -29.56 -1.47 -6.73
CA PRO A 148 -28.40 -1.13 -7.54
C PRO A 148 -27.20 -0.63 -6.71
N SER A 149 -27.47 0.14 -5.65
CA SER A 149 -26.45 0.65 -4.73
C SER A 149 -25.77 -0.47 -3.94
N ASN A 150 -26.52 -1.44 -3.41
CA ASN A 150 -25.94 -2.58 -2.70
C ASN A 150 -25.11 -3.47 -3.64
N THR A 151 -25.59 -3.66 -4.87
CA THR A 151 -24.86 -4.43 -5.89
C THR A 151 -23.54 -3.77 -6.25
N GLU A 152 -23.53 -2.44 -6.43
CA GLU A 152 -22.30 -1.68 -6.66
C GLU A 152 -21.34 -1.73 -5.46
N MET A 153 -21.86 -1.60 -4.23
CA MET A 153 -21.07 -1.69 -3.01
C MET A 153 -20.42 -3.07 -2.86
N LEU A 154 -21.17 -4.15 -3.09
CA LEU A 154 -20.64 -5.51 -3.06
C LEU A 154 -19.56 -5.74 -4.12
N ARG A 155 -19.71 -5.17 -5.31
CA ARG A 155 -18.68 -5.19 -6.35
C ARG A 155 -17.40 -4.46 -5.89
N ASN A 156 -17.55 -3.29 -5.29
CA ASN A 156 -16.44 -2.50 -4.75
C ASN A 156 -15.70 -3.23 -3.62
N MET A 157 -16.45 -3.89 -2.73
CA MET A 157 -15.92 -4.74 -1.66
C MET A 157 -15.19 -5.96 -2.23
N HIS A 158 -15.73 -6.62 -3.26
CA HIS A 158 -15.07 -7.73 -3.94
C HIS A 158 -13.74 -7.30 -4.56
N MET A 159 -13.70 -6.17 -5.28
CA MET A 159 -12.45 -5.63 -5.83
C MET A 159 -11.43 -5.29 -4.74
N THR A 160 -11.89 -4.77 -3.60
CA THR A 160 -11.05 -4.45 -2.45
C THR A 160 -10.42 -5.70 -1.85
N ILE A 161 -11.23 -6.76 -1.60
CA ILE A 161 -10.75 -8.06 -1.10
C ILE A 161 -9.68 -8.61 -2.05
N PHE A 162 -10.02 -8.68 -3.34
CA PHE A 162 -9.12 -9.21 -4.36
C PHE A 162 -7.79 -8.44 -4.42
N SER A 163 -7.86 -7.11 -4.38
CA SER A 163 -6.68 -6.25 -4.45
C SER A 163 -5.76 -6.45 -3.26
N ILE A 164 -6.30 -6.43 -2.03
CA ILE A 164 -5.51 -6.61 -0.80
C ILE A 164 -4.92 -8.03 -0.75
N GLU A 165 -5.70 -9.07 -1.07
CA GLU A 165 -5.20 -10.45 -1.08
C GLU A 165 -4.03 -10.60 -2.06
N ASN A 166 -4.15 -10.03 -3.26
CA ASN A 166 -3.11 -10.15 -4.28
C ASN A 166 -1.88 -9.28 -4.00
N GLU A 167 -2.03 -8.13 -3.36
CA GLU A 167 -0.89 -7.33 -2.88
C GLU A 167 -0.02 -8.14 -1.90
N ILE A 168 -0.67 -8.80 -0.93
CA ILE A 168 0.00 -9.66 0.06
C ILE A 168 0.63 -10.86 -0.62
N ALA A 169 -0.13 -11.55 -1.49
CA ALA A 169 0.32 -12.75 -2.17
C ALA A 169 1.53 -12.49 -3.08
N SER A 170 1.59 -11.36 -3.79
CA SER A 170 2.74 -10.99 -4.64
C SER A 170 3.98 -10.57 -3.85
N THR A 171 3.78 -10.07 -2.64
CA THR A 171 4.88 -9.56 -1.81
C THR A 171 5.48 -10.65 -0.93
N LEU A 172 4.63 -11.52 -0.35
CA LEU A 172 5.02 -12.53 0.64
C LEU A 172 4.94 -13.96 0.12
N ASP A 173 4.77 -14.14 -1.19
CA ASP A 173 4.67 -15.44 -1.87
C ASP A 173 3.61 -16.36 -1.27
N ARG A 174 2.46 -15.78 -0.89
CA ARG A 174 1.29 -16.52 -0.38
C ARG A 174 0.35 -16.91 -1.53
N PRO A 175 -0.41 -18.00 -1.39
CA PRO A 175 -1.49 -18.29 -2.33
C PRO A 175 -2.59 -17.21 -2.21
N ALA A 176 -3.17 -16.84 -3.35
CA ALA A 176 -4.40 -16.05 -3.42
C ALA A 176 -5.48 -16.92 -4.07
N THR A 177 -6.65 -16.96 -3.45
CA THR A 177 -7.73 -17.87 -3.84
C THR A 177 -9.03 -17.16 -4.17
N PHE A 178 -9.14 -15.87 -3.86
CA PHE A 178 -10.34 -15.11 -4.15
C PHE A 178 -10.49 -14.89 -5.66
N PRO A 179 -11.71 -14.98 -6.21
CA PRO A 179 -11.92 -14.92 -7.66
C PRO A 179 -11.55 -13.58 -8.23
N GLU A 180 -11.16 -13.63 -9.50
CA GLU A 180 -10.86 -12.42 -10.25
C GLU A 180 -12.14 -11.63 -10.56
N PRO A 181 -12.23 -10.34 -10.19
CA PRO A 181 -13.37 -9.51 -10.54
C PRO A 181 -13.41 -9.18 -12.05
N VAL A 182 -14.62 -9.01 -12.57
CA VAL A 182 -14.89 -8.72 -13.99
C VAL A 182 -14.97 -7.20 -14.24
N GLY A 183 -14.45 -6.75 -15.39
CA GLY A 183 -14.45 -5.34 -15.79
C GLY A 183 -13.28 -4.54 -15.21
N ALA A 184 -12.88 -3.48 -15.91
CA ALA A 184 -11.95 -2.47 -15.42
C ALA A 184 -12.05 -1.21 -16.28
N ASP A 185 -12.53 -0.11 -15.70
CA ASP A 185 -12.35 1.23 -16.21
C ASP A 185 -11.02 1.80 -15.67
N MET A 186 -10.05 1.96 -16.56
CA MET A 186 -8.72 2.48 -16.20
C MET A 186 -8.75 3.94 -15.74
N LYS A 187 -9.87 4.65 -15.90
CA LYS A 187 -10.06 6.01 -15.38
C LYS A 187 -10.43 6.02 -13.90
N LEU A 188 -11.01 4.93 -13.39
CA LEU A 188 -11.39 4.83 -11.98
C LEU A 188 -10.20 4.28 -11.16
N PRO A 189 -9.75 5.00 -10.12
CA PRO A 189 -8.51 4.63 -9.42
C PRO A 189 -8.55 3.22 -8.82
N ALA A 190 -9.67 2.82 -8.19
CA ALA A 190 -9.86 1.48 -7.64
C ALA A 190 -9.84 0.37 -8.71
N GLU A 191 -10.49 0.60 -9.85
CA GLU A 191 -10.56 -0.39 -10.93
C GLU A 191 -9.22 -0.53 -11.65
N TYR A 192 -8.50 0.60 -11.84
CA TYR A 192 -7.16 0.56 -12.37
C TYR A 192 -6.22 -0.21 -11.44
N MET A 193 -6.24 0.10 -10.13
CA MET A 193 -5.45 -0.62 -9.14
C MET A 193 -5.80 -2.11 -9.11
N CYS A 194 -7.08 -2.46 -9.16
CA CYS A 194 -7.53 -3.85 -9.25
C CYS A 194 -7.00 -4.52 -10.53
N SER A 195 -6.97 -3.83 -11.67
CA SER A 195 -6.46 -4.40 -12.92
C SER A 195 -4.95 -4.72 -12.86
N LEU A 196 -4.17 -3.91 -12.14
CA LEU A 196 -2.75 -4.19 -11.85
C LEU A 196 -2.61 -5.48 -11.03
N PHE A 197 -3.41 -5.64 -9.98
CA PHE A 197 -3.39 -6.87 -9.17
C PHE A 197 -3.90 -8.10 -9.92
N ARG A 198 -4.80 -7.94 -10.90
CA ARG A 198 -5.22 -9.02 -11.81
C ARG A 198 -4.05 -9.48 -12.70
N LEU A 199 -3.23 -8.54 -13.20
CA LEU A 199 -2.01 -8.89 -13.94
C LEU A 199 -1.03 -9.68 -13.05
N GLN A 200 -0.82 -9.26 -11.81
CA GLN A 200 0.03 -9.98 -10.86
C GLN A 200 -0.51 -11.39 -10.58
N HIS A 201 -1.81 -11.51 -10.29
CA HIS A 201 -2.49 -12.78 -10.04
C HIS A 201 -2.29 -13.77 -11.20
N ARG A 202 -2.60 -13.35 -12.42
CA ARG A 202 -2.46 -14.16 -13.64
C ARG A 202 -1.00 -14.52 -13.91
N PHE A 203 -0.06 -13.62 -13.64
CA PHE A 203 1.37 -13.89 -13.80
C PHE A 203 1.85 -14.98 -12.83
N ARG A 204 1.45 -14.94 -11.55
CA ARG A 204 1.83 -15.96 -10.56
C ARG A 204 1.25 -17.33 -10.88
N ASN A 205 -0.03 -17.37 -11.27
CA ASN A 205 -0.77 -18.61 -11.53
C ASN A 205 -0.57 -19.16 -12.95
N GLY A 206 -0.01 -18.37 -13.86
CA GLY A 206 0.16 -18.71 -15.27
C GLY A 206 1.34 -19.63 -15.55
N ASP A 207 1.20 -20.44 -16.61
CA ASP A 207 2.30 -21.18 -17.22
C ASP A 207 3.31 -20.26 -17.93
N ALA A 208 4.41 -20.81 -18.46
CA ALA A 208 5.45 -20.03 -19.13
C ALA A 208 4.89 -19.19 -20.31
N LYS A 209 3.91 -19.73 -21.05
CA LYS A 209 3.24 -19.03 -22.16
C LYS A 209 2.41 -17.85 -21.64
N THR A 210 1.64 -18.05 -20.58
CA THR A 210 0.85 -17.00 -19.92
C THR A 210 1.76 -15.91 -19.40
N LYS A 211 2.87 -16.26 -18.73
CA LYS A 211 3.86 -15.29 -18.23
C LYS A 211 4.46 -14.45 -19.36
N ALA A 212 4.86 -15.09 -20.47
CA ALA A 212 5.37 -14.38 -21.65
C ALA A 212 4.31 -13.45 -22.28
N ASN A 213 3.04 -13.85 -22.27
CA ASN A 213 1.94 -13.01 -22.74
C ASN A 213 1.66 -11.84 -21.78
N MET A 214 1.72 -12.04 -20.46
CA MET A 214 1.52 -10.97 -19.48
C MET A 214 2.59 -9.88 -19.60
N LYS A 215 3.85 -10.25 -19.91
CA LYS A 215 4.91 -9.28 -20.21
C LYS A 215 4.57 -8.35 -21.39
N LYS A 216 3.78 -8.81 -22.36
CA LYS A 216 3.34 -7.98 -23.50
C LYS A 216 2.20 -7.03 -23.13
N LEU A 217 1.51 -7.29 -22.02
CA LEU A 217 0.41 -6.49 -21.50
C LEU A 217 0.86 -5.50 -20.41
N LEU A 218 2.17 -5.27 -20.28
CA LEU A 218 2.69 -4.34 -19.28
C LEU A 218 2.10 -2.94 -19.50
N PRO A 219 1.53 -2.33 -18.46
CA PRO A 219 1.09 -0.95 -18.52
C PRO A 219 2.29 -0.02 -18.73
N ARG A 220 2.04 1.14 -19.33
CA ARG A 220 3.07 2.18 -19.46
C ARG A 220 3.42 2.72 -18.07
N LEU A 221 4.71 2.99 -17.88
CA LEU A 221 5.23 3.59 -16.66
C LEU A 221 4.71 5.03 -16.55
N ASP A 222 4.36 5.43 -15.32
CA ASP A 222 3.97 6.81 -15.01
C ASP A 222 5.21 7.69 -14.76
N GLU A 223 5.77 8.19 -15.86
CA GLU A 223 6.94 9.07 -15.89
C GLU A 223 6.65 10.48 -15.35
N LYS A 224 5.42 10.97 -15.53
CA LYS A 224 5.02 12.34 -15.19
C LYS A 224 4.41 12.50 -13.79
N ALA A 225 4.27 11.39 -13.05
CA ALA A 225 3.64 11.36 -11.74
C ALA A 225 2.19 11.89 -11.78
N GLU A 226 1.43 11.48 -12.80
CA GLU A 226 0.02 11.87 -12.98
C GLU A 226 -0.92 11.02 -12.11
N LEU A 227 -0.50 9.80 -11.73
CA LEU A 227 -1.31 8.89 -10.94
C LEU A 227 -1.29 9.24 -9.45
N LEU A 228 -2.33 8.80 -8.74
CA LEU A 228 -2.32 8.80 -7.27
C LEU A 228 -1.08 8.03 -6.76
N PRO A 229 -0.36 8.52 -5.73
CA PRO A 229 0.90 7.91 -5.29
C PRO A 229 0.80 6.41 -4.98
N VAL A 230 -0.29 5.96 -4.33
CA VAL A 230 -0.52 4.54 -4.03
C VAL A 230 -0.68 3.69 -5.30
N ILE A 231 -1.36 4.21 -6.33
CA ILE A 231 -1.50 3.53 -7.62
C ILE A 231 -0.18 3.51 -8.36
N ARG A 232 0.58 4.60 -8.29
CA ARG A 232 1.92 4.69 -8.88
C ARG A 232 2.85 3.62 -8.28
N ILE A 233 2.84 3.45 -6.96
CA ILE A 233 3.60 2.38 -6.28
C ILE A 233 3.12 0.99 -6.76
N ALA A 234 1.81 0.75 -6.82
CA ALA A 234 1.25 -0.52 -7.29
C ALA A 234 1.63 -0.81 -8.76
N LEU A 235 1.58 0.20 -9.63
CA LEU A 235 1.94 0.13 -11.04
C LEU A 235 3.39 -0.32 -11.19
N HIS A 236 4.32 0.43 -10.59
CA HIS A 236 5.74 0.16 -10.76
C HIS A 236 6.16 -1.15 -10.09
N SER A 237 5.54 -1.51 -8.96
CA SER A 237 5.74 -2.82 -8.32
C SER A 237 5.23 -3.97 -9.20
N THR A 238 4.11 -3.76 -9.91
CA THR A 238 3.58 -4.72 -10.90
C THR A 238 4.56 -4.90 -12.06
N VAL A 239 5.08 -3.80 -12.63
CA VAL A 239 6.05 -3.87 -13.72
C VAL A 239 7.33 -4.56 -13.25
N LEU A 240 7.85 -4.24 -12.06
CA LEU A 240 9.02 -4.88 -11.48
C LEU A 240 8.82 -6.40 -11.30
N LEU A 241 7.64 -6.83 -10.84
CA LEU A 241 7.33 -8.25 -10.68
C LEU A 241 7.32 -9.00 -12.01
N LEU A 242 6.71 -8.43 -13.04
CA LEU A 242 6.52 -9.08 -14.34
C LEU A 242 7.78 -9.01 -15.20
N ASP A 243 8.55 -7.92 -15.10
CA ASP A 243 9.78 -7.70 -15.84
C ASP A 243 10.88 -7.07 -14.98
N PRO A 244 11.60 -7.89 -14.18
CA PRO A 244 12.63 -7.41 -13.28
C PRO A 244 13.83 -6.90 -14.08
N SER A 245 14.05 -5.59 -14.04
CA SER A 245 15.19 -4.90 -14.64
C SER A 245 15.58 -3.71 -13.76
N TRP A 246 16.80 -3.16 -13.96
CA TRP A 246 17.19 -1.95 -13.23
C TRP A 246 16.27 -0.77 -13.57
N GLY A 247 15.72 -0.72 -14.79
CA GLY A 247 14.74 0.28 -15.22
C GLY A 247 13.44 0.18 -14.42
N SER A 248 12.85 -1.01 -14.29
CA SER A 248 11.63 -1.17 -13.48
C SER A 248 11.89 -0.93 -11.98
N ALA A 249 13.08 -1.30 -11.49
CA ALA A 249 13.49 -1.03 -10.11
C ALA A 249 13.63 0.48 -9.81
N TRP A 250 14.16 1.25 -10.77
CA TRP A 250 14.25 2.71 -10.69
C TRP A 250 12.88 3.34 -10.38
N TYR A 251 11.86 2.99 -11.18
CA TYR A 251 10.54 3.62 -11.04
C TYR A 251 9.85 3.23 -9.73
N VAL A 252 10.09 2.05 -9.18
CA VAL A 252 9.64 1.71 -7.82
C VAL A 252 10.27 2.66 -6.81
N LEU A 253 11.59 2.85 -6.86
CA LEU A 253 12.32 3.71 -5.92
C LEU A 253 11.94 5.19 -6.04
N GLU A 254 11.65 5.69 -7.24
CA GLU A 254 11.12 7.05 -7.43
C GLU A 254 9.68 7.21 -6.94
N ALA A 255 8.83 6.20 -7.16
CA ALA A 255 7.44 6.25 -6.73
C ALA A 255 7.31 6.23 -5.21
N VAL A 256 8.12 5.44 -4.51
CA VAL A 256 8.04 5.41 -3.04
C VAL A 256 8.50 6.71 -2.40
N VAL A 257 9.45 7.44 -2.96
CA VAL A 257 9.88 8.75 -2.42
C VAL A 257 9.00 9.92 -2.88
N SER A 258 7.97 9.66 -3.68
CA SER A 258 7.05 10.68 -4.16
C SER A 258 6.21 11.27 -3.02
N LEU A 259 5.93 12.58 -3.10
CA LEU A 259 5.09 13.27 -2.13
C LEU A 259 3.69 12.65 -2.10
N GLY A 260 3.13 12.42 -0.90
CA GLY A 260 1.83 11.77 -0.76
C GLY A 260 1.87 10.23 -0.76
N GLY A 261 3.06 9.63 -0.83
CA GLY A 261 3.24 8.18 -0.76
C GLY A 261 2.66 7.57 0.51
N THR A 262 1.71 6.65 0.36
CA THR A 262 1.13 5.90 1.48
C THR A 262 1.86 4.57 1.60
N TYR A 263 2.52 4.34 2.74
CA TYR A 263 3.30 3.11 2.95
C TYR A 263 2.50 2.10 3.76
N THR A 264 2.50 0.86 3.29
CA THR A 264 1.99 -0.32 3.99
C THR A 264 3.18 -1.16 4.48
N PHE A 265 2.93 -2.15 5.32
CA PHE A 265 4.00 -3.04 5.81
C PHE A 265 4.66 -3.86 4.69
N LEU A 266 4.07 -3.86 3.49
CA LEU A 266 4.58 -4.49 2.27
C LEU A 266 5.55 -3.59 1.50
N THR A 267 5.46 -2.26 1.65
CA THR A 267 6.32 -1.30 0.95
C THR A 267 7.82 -1.57 1.13
N PRO A 268 8.34 -1.87 2.35
CA PRO A 268 9.76 -2.17 2.56
C PRO A 268 10.25 -3.37 1.74
N HIS A 269 9.41 -4.37 1.49
CA HIS A 269 9.78 -5.54 0.69
C HIS A 269 9.99 -5.18 -0.79
N TRP A 270 9.13 -4.34 -1.37
CA TRP A 270 9.29 -3.86 -2.73
C TRP A 270 10.51 -2.95 -2.88
N VAL A 271 10.73 -2.08 -1.91
CA VAL A 271 11.92 -1.21 -1.83
C VAL A 271 13.19 -2.03 -1.76
N TYR A 272 13.23 -3.05 -0.88
CA TYR A 272 14.35 -3.97 -0.78
C TYR A 272 14.59 -4.71 -2.10
N ARG A 273 13.54 -5.31 -2.71
CA ARG A 273 13.64 -6.00 -4.01
C ARG A 273 14.22 -5.07 -5.09
N ALA A 274 13.69 -3.85 -5.23
CA ALA A 274 14.20 -2.87 -6.18
C ALA A 274 15.67 -2.49 -5.90
N GLY A 275 16.00 -2.22 -4.63
CA GLY A 275 17.37 -1.91 -4.20
C GLY A 275 18.36 -3.02 -4.53
N THR A 276 18.00 -4.29 -4.29
CA THR A 276 18.86 -5.42 -4.66
C THR A 276 19.14 -5.48 -6.15
N ILE A 277 18.14 -5.22 -7.00
CA ILE A 277 18.31 -5.18 -8.46
C ILE A 277 19.23 -4.04 -8.88
N ILE A 278 19.08 -2.84 -8.29
CA ILE A 278 20.00 -1.71 -8.57
C ILE A 278 21.44 -2.07 -8.21
N ILE A 279 21.68 -2.64 -7.03
CA ILE A 279 23.03 -3.02 -6.60
C ILE A 279 23.61 -4.12 -7.49
N GLN A 280 22.79 -5.09 -7.90
CA GLN A 280 23.24 -6.18 -8.76
C GLN A 280 23.61 -5.73 -10.16
N ASN A 281 22.97 -4.66 -10.67
CA ASN A 281 23.19 -4.10 -12.00
C ASN A 281 24.03 -2.81 -11.96
N MET A 282 24.71 -2.51 -10.84
CA MET A 282 25.51 -1.29 -10.68
C MET A 282 26.54 -0.99 -11.81
N PRO A 283 27.13 -1.98 -12.54
CA PRO A 283 28.05 -1.66 -13.64
C PRO A 283 27.34 -1.10 -14.88
N GLU A 284 26.03 -1.35 -15.03
CA GLU A 284 25.23 -0.92 -16.19
C GLU A 284 24.56 0.44 -15.97
N ILE A 285 24.65 0.97 -14.75
CA ILE A 285 23.94 2.17 -14.31
C ILE A 285 24.96 3.29 -14.11
N TYR A 286 24.61 4.51 -14.51
CA TYR A 286 25.44 5.68 -14.27
C TYR A 286 25.71 5.88 -12.77
N GLU A 287 26.95 6.20 -12.41
CA GLU A 287 27.43 6.17 -11.03
C GLU A 287 26.58 7.03 -10.08
N ALA A 288 26.25 8.26 -10.48
CA ALA A 288 25.43 9.16 -9.68
C ALA A 288 24.01 8.60 -9.41
N ASN A 289 23.48 7.84 -10.36
CA ASN A 289 22.17 7.23 -10.24
C ASN A 289 22.19 6.05 -9.26
N VAL A 290 23.25 5.24 -9.27
CA VAL A 290 23.43 4.16 -8.28
C VAL A 290 23.39 4.75 -6.86
N ILE A 291 24.07 5.88 -6.63
CA ILE A 291 24.04 6.53 -5.32
C ILE A 291 22.66 6.99 -4.94
N GLN A 292 21.99 7.72 -5.83
CA GLN A 292 20.70 8.29 -5.54
C GLN A 292 19.67 7.21 -5.21
N LEU A 293 19.64 6.13 -6.02
CA LEU A 293 18.70 5.03 -5.84
C LEU A 293 19.01 4.20 -4.60
N TYR A 294 20.29 3.92 -4.33
CA TYR A 294 20.68 3.24 -3.10
C TYR A 294 20.34 4.09 -1.87
N SER A 295 20.62 5.40 -1.91
CA SER A 295 20.25 6.34 -0.84
C SER A 295 18.74 6.39 -0.62
N ASN A 296 17.94 6.41 -1.69
CA ASN A 296 16.47 6.34 -1.59
C ASN A 296 16.03 5.04 -0.91
N THR A 297 16.66 3.92 -1.27
CA THR A 297 16.36 2.60 -0.69
C THR A 297 16.64 2.59 0.81
N VAL A 298 17.86 2.96 1.22
CA VAL A 298 18.28 3.00 2.63
C VAL A 298 17.38 3.95 3.42
N HIS A 299 17.09 5.14 2.88
CA HIS A 299 16.24 6.12 3.54
C HIS A 299 14.83 5.58 3.82
N VAL A 300 14.20 4.96 2.83
CA VAL A 300 12.83 4.42 2.99
C VAL A 300 12.81 3.22 3.94
N LEU A 301 13.81 2.33 3.88
CA LEU A 301 13.91 1.19 4.81
C LEU A 301 14.15 1.66 6.26
N GLU A 302 14.99 2.69 6.45
CA GLU A 302 15.24 3.29 7.76
C GLU A 302 13.98 3.93 8.33
N LEU A 303 13.28 4.77 7.55
CA LEU A 303 12.00 5.36 7.97
C LEU A 303 10.94 4.30 8.30
N SER A 304 10.91 3.22 7.52
CA SER A 304 9.98 2.11 7.70
C SER A 304 10.30 1.30 8.96
N SER A 305 11.58 1.19 9.34
CA SER A 305 12.01 0.44 10.52
C SER A 305 11.40 0.95 11.82
N TRP A 306 11.10 2.25 11.89
CA TRP A 306 10.46 2.88 13.04
C TRP A 306 9.00 2.48 13.23
N LYS A 307 8.37 1.91 12.19
CA LYS A 307 7.00 1.39 12.25
C LYS A 307 6.98 -0.14 12.22
N TRP A 308 7.81 -0.72 11.35
CA TRP A 308 7.95 -2.16 11.17
C TRP A 308 9.42 -2.54 11.36
N PRO A 309 9.83 -2.97 12.57
CA PRO A 309 11.23 -3.24 12.89
C PRO A 309 11.93 -4.23 11.96
N SER A 310 11.19 -5.13 11.31
CA SER A 310 11.70 -6.04 10.28
C SER A 310 12.39 -5.32 9.12
N SER A 311 12.03 -4.06 8.82
CA SER A 311 12.69 -3.25 7.78
C SER A 311 14.17 -2.98 8.09
N ALA A 312 14.56 -2.95 9.37
CA ALA A 312 15.97 -2.79 9.74
C ALA A 312 16.82 -3.98 9.29
N ALA A 313 16.27 -5.21 9.36
CA ALA A 313 16.94 -6.40 8.86
C ALA A 313 17.10 -6.39 7.33
N LEU A 314 16.09 -5.87 6.61
CA LEU A 314 16.20 -5.65 5.15
C LEU A 314 17.30 -4.64 4.82
N ASN A 315 17.40 -3.55 5.60
CA ASN A 315 18.44 -2.53 5.41
C ASN A 315 19.85 -3.11 5.64
N ALA A 316 20.04 -3.89 6.70
CA ALA A 316 21.31 -4.57 6.98
C ALA A 316 21.70 -5.54 5.85
N SER A 317 20.75 -6.38 5.40
CA SER A 317 20.98 -7.30 4.28
C SER A 317 21.35 -6.59 2.98
N LEU A 318 20.80 -5.39 2.75
CA LEU A 318 21.14 -4.57 1.58
C LEU A 318 22.55 -3.99 1.67
N ALA A 319 22.98 -3.56 2.86
CA ALA A 319 24.34 -3.07 3.11
C ALA A 319 25.38 -4.17 2.87
N ASP A 320 25.11 -5.40 3.34
CA ASP A 320 25.97 -6.56 3.08
C ASP A 320 26.08 -6.86 1.58
N LEU A 321 24.96 -6.79 0.84
CA LEU A 321 24.94 -6.96 -0.61
C LEU A 321 25.79 -5.88 -1.31
N MET A 322 25.67 -4.62 -0.90
CA MET A 322 26.48 -3.52 -1.43
C MET A 322 27.98 -3.76 -1.20
N ALA A 323 28.37 -4.15 0.01
CA ALA A 323 29.76 -4.45 0.34
C ALA A 323 30.31 -5.59 -0.52
N HIS A 324 29.53 -6.67 -0.70
CA HIS A 324 29.89 -7.78 -1.57
C HIS A 324 30.07 -7.36 -3.03
N MET A 325 29.13 -6.58 -3.57
CA MET A 325 29.17 -6.17 -4.98
C MET A 325 30.27 -5.16 -5.29
N LYS A 326 30.62 -4.28 -4.33
CA LYS A 326 31.82 -3.45 -4.42
C LYS A 326 33.10 -4.28 -4.46
N SER A 327 33.22 -5.30 -3.62
CA SER A 327 34.39 -6.20 -3.64
C SER A 327 34.52 -6.92 -4.98
N LYS A 328 33.40 -7.35 -5.55
CA LYS A 328 33.31 -8.04 -6.85
C LYS A 328 33.67 -7.13 -8.04
N TYR A 329 33.04 -5.96 -8.16
CA TYR A 329 33.18 -5.09 -9.35
C TYR A 329 34.25 -4.01 -9.20
N ARG A 330 34.67 -3.70 -7.97
CA ARG A 330 35.66 -2.65 -7.64
C ARG A 330 35.42 -1.37 -8.44
N PRO A 331 34.20 -0.78 -8.34
CA PRO A 331 33.91 0.40 -9.11
C PRO A 331 34.91 1.50 -8.75
N ASN A 332 35.39 2.22 -9.76
CA ASN A 332 36.25 3.41 -9.68
C ASN A 332 35.73 4.49 -8.69
N TRP A 333 34.45 4.40 -8.32
CA TRP A 333 33.73 5.32 -7.47
C TRP A 333 33.47 4.86 -6.02
N ALA A 334 33.80 3.61 -5.64
CA ALA A 334 33.38 2.93 -4.38
C ALA A 334 33.73 3.59 -3.04
N ASP A 335 34.49 4.69 -3.06
CA ASP A 335 34.90 5.48 -1.87
C ASP A 335 34.88 7.00 -2.14
N LYS A 336 34.41 7.42 -3.32
CA LYS A 336 34.46 8.81 -3.80
C LYS A 336 33.09 9.48 -3.76
N LEU A 337 32.03 8.69 -3.73
CA LEU A 337 30.67 9.16 -3.89
C LEU A 337 29.96 9.33 -2.54
N ARG A 338 29.37 10.52 -2.33
CA ARG A 338 28.64 10.87 -1.12
C ARG A 338 27.35 11.59 -1.48
N LEU A 339 26.25 11.22 -0.83
CA LEU A 339 24.98 11.96 -0.89
C LEU A 339 24.38 12.03 0.51
N GLY A 340 24.37 13.22 1.11
CA GLY A 340 24.00 13.39 2.51
C GLY A 340 24.93 12.59 3.45
N ASP A 341 24.34 11.83 4.38
CA ASP A 341 25.07 10.96 5.31
C ASP A 341 25.40 9.58 4.72
N VAL A 342 24.90 9.27 3.52
CA VAL A 342 25.18 8.00 2.85
C VAL A 342 26.50 8.11 2.10
N ARG A 343 27.50 7.34 2.55
CA ARG A 343 28.69 7.04 1.76
C ARG A 343 28.50 5.71 1.07
N ILE A 344 28.69 5.72 -0.24
CA ILE A 344 28.92 4.49 -0.98
C ILE A 344 30.42 4.46 -1.20
#